data_AF-A0A7X3QM93-F1
#
_entry.id   AF-A0A7X3QM93-F1
#
_cell.length_a   1.000
_cell.length_b   1.000
_cell.length_c   1.000
_cell.angle_alpha   90.00
_cell.angle_beta   90.00
_cell.angle_gamma   90.00
#
_symmetry.space_group_name_H-M   'P 1'
#
loop_
_entity.id
_entity.type
_entity.pdbx_description
1 polymer ?
#
loop_
_entity_poly.entity_id
_entity_poly.type
_entity_poly.pdbx_seq_one_letter_code
_entity_poly.pdbx_strand_id
1 'polypeptide(L)' 'MLTRTAKLRRMRETAAYEPEKYFARPRSVRVDEHGHMYVPDYEHYRIQIYKKEAYVMDEAGMTPPFRVPTLNYM' A
#
# COMPACT_ATOMS: atom_id res chain seq x y z
N MET A 1 -8.15 16.64 -31.71
CA MET A 1 -8.03 15.38 -30.95
C MET A 1 -6.83 15.50 -30.02
N LEU A 2 -7.02 15.76 -28.73
CA LEU A 2 -5.93 15.66 -27.75
C LEU A 2 -5.61 14.18 -27.56
N THR A 3 -4.34 13.81 -27.68
CA THR A 3 -3.89 12.46 -27.39
C THR A 3 -4.28 12.10 -25.95
N ARG A 4 -4.66 10.84 -25.70
CA ARG A 4 -5.13 10.34 -24.40
C ARG A 4 -4.23 10.82 -23.24
N THR A 5 -2.94 10.94 -23.52
CA THR A 5 -1.88 11.45 -22.65
C THR A 5 -2.08 12.89 -22.14
N ALA A 6 -2.54 13.82 -22.98
CA ALA A 6 -2.67 15.23 -22.62
C ALA A 6 -3.89 15.50 -21.72
N LYS A 7 -5.00 14.80 -21.95
CA LYS A 7 -6.20 14.86 -21.10
C LYS A 7 -5.91 14.34 -19.69
N LEU A 8 -5.16 13.24 -19.59
CA LEU A 8 -4.78 12.61 -18.32
C LEU A 8 -3.83 13.49 -17.49
N ARG A 9 -2.88 14.18 -18.14
CA ARG A 9 -1.95 15.08 -17.43
C ARG A 9 -2.71 16.24 -16.78
N ARG A 10 -3.68 16.81 -17.50
CA ARG A 10 -4.54 17.88 -16.97
C ARG A 10 -5.41 17.43 -15.81
N MET A 11 -5.93 16.19 -15.85
CA MET A 11 -6.71 15.62 -14.74
C MET A 11 -5.89 15.51 -13.45
N ARG A 12 -4.59 15.18 -13.53
CA ARG A 12 -3.70 15.18 -12.35
C ARG A 12 -3.41 16.58 -11.82
N GLU A 13 -3.20 17.55 -12.72
CA GLU A 13 -2.95 18.95 -12.34
C GLU A 13 -4.17 19.59 -11.64
N THR A 14 -5.38 19.09 -11.92
CA THR A 14 -6.65 19.60 -11.36
C THR A 14 -7.28 18.69 -10.31
N ALA A 15 -6.76 17.49 -10.08
CA ALA A 15 -7.29 16.59 -9.05
C ALA A 15 -7.07 17.25 -7.68
N ALA A 16 -8.11 17.28 -6.85
CA ALA A 16 -7.99 17.79 -5.50
C ALA A 16 -6.88 17.03 -4.77
N TYR A 17 -6.05 17.75 -4.02
CA TYR A 17 -4.95 17.22 -3.18
C TYR A 17 -5.42 16.29 -2.03
N GLU A 18 -6.69 15.87 -2.04
CA GLU A 18 -7.16 14.86 -1.12
C GLU A 18 -6.28 13.62 -1.27
N PRO A 19 -5.81 13.01 -0.17
CA PRO A 19 -5.00 11.81 -0.25
C PRO A 19 -5.89 10.70 -0.80
N GLU A 20 -5.81 10.50 -2.11
CA GLU A 20 -6.34 9.33 -2.80
C GLU A 20 -5.63 8.10 -2.21
N LYS A 21 -6.16 7.57 -1.11
CA LYS A 21 -5.60 6.41 -0.38
C LYS A 21 -5.88 5.09 -1.09
N TYR A 22 -6.89 5.05 -1.95
CA TYR A 22 -7.31 3.84 -2.65
C TYR A 22 -6.55 3.62 -3.95
N PHE A 23 -6.27 2.36 -4.27
CA PHE A 23 -5.77 1.98 -5.57
C PHE A 23 -6.93 1.81 -6.57
N ALA A 24 -6.71 2.14 -7.84
CA ALA A 24 -7.65 1.77 -8.90
C ALA A 24 -7.25 0.47 -9.59
N ARG A 25 -5.96 0.30 -9.92
CA ARG A 25 -5.48 -0.94 -10.56
C ARG A 25 -3.99 -1.18 -10.28
N PRO A 26 -3.65 -1.60 -9.05
CA PRO A 26 -2.26 -1.85 -8.69
C PRO A 26 -1.76 -3.07 -9.47
N ARG A 27 -0.52 -3.02 -9.96
CA ARG A 27 0.04 -4.09 -10.82
C ARG A 27 1.04 -4.99 -10.12
N SER A 28 1.80 -4.44 -9.18
CA SER A 28 2.86 -5.15 -8.49
C SER A 28 3.21 -4.44 -7.19
N VAL A 29 4.06 -5.07 -6.38
CA VAL A 29 4.67 -4.45 -5.19
C VAL A 29 6.17 -4.72 -5.23
N ARG A 30 6.98 -3.72 -4.87
CA ARG A 30 8.42 -3.85 -4.65
C ARG A 30 8.79 -3.19 -3.33
N VAL A 31 9.71 -3.80 -2.60
CA VAL A 31 10.19 -3.30 -1.31
C VAL A 31 11.70 -3.08 -1.42
N ASP A 32 12.18 -1.93 -0.97
CA ASP A 32 13.62 -1.63 -0.91
C ASP A 32 14.24 -2.07 0.43
N GLU A 33 15.56 -1.92 0.55
CA GLU A 33 16.32 -2.26 1.76
C GLU A 33 15.94 -1.38 2.97
N HIS A 34 15.30 -0.23 2.73
CA HIS A 34 14.82 0.69 3.77
C HIS A 34 13.37 0.41 4.20
N GLY A 35 12.74 -0.63 3.63
CA GLY A 35 11.37 -1.03 3.95
C GLY A 35 10.29 -0.15 3.30
N HIS A 36 10.63 0.64 2.28
CA HIS A 36 9.63 1.36 1.49
C HIS A 36 8.96 0.44 0.49
N MET A 37 7.63 0.47 0.47
CA MET A 37 6.80 -0.31 -0.43
C MET A 37 6.32 0.55 -1.60
N TYR A 38 6.76 0.21 -2.81
CA TYR A 38 6.42 0.89 -4.05
C TYR A 38 5.30 0.15 -4.77
N VAL A 39 4.21 0.85 -5.06
CA VAL A 39 3.03 0.29 -5.74
C VAL A 39 2.67 1.16 -6.96
N PRO A 40 2.88 0.68 -8.19
CA PRO A 40 2.39 1.35 -9.39
C PRO A 40 0.87 1.15 -9.51
N ASP A 41 0.14 2.26 -9.42
CA ASP A 41 -1.32 2.33 -9.51
C ASP A 41 -1.71 2.75 -10.93
N TYR A 42 -2.01 1.75 -11.76
CA TYR A 42 -1.98 1.90 -13.22
C TYR A 42 -3.04 2.84 -13.77
N GLU A 43 -4.28 2.78 -13.27
CA GLU A 43 -5.37 3.61 -13.79
C GLU A 43 -5.36 5.04 -13.22
N HIS A 44 -4.68 5.28 -12.09
CA HIS A 44 -4.36 6.63 -11.60
C HIS A 44 -3.03 7.15 -12.16
N TYR A 45 -2.31 6.30 -12.90
CA TYR A 45 -1.02 6.59 -13.49
C TYR A 45 -0.01 7.14 -12.47
N ARG A 46 0.01 6.65 -11.24
CA ARG A 46 0.89 7.16 -10.18
C ARG A 46 1.67 6.01 -9.55
N ILE A 47 2.67 6.37 -8.77
CA ILE A 47 3.36 5.43 -7.88
C ILE A 47 3.05 5.90 -6.47
N GLN A 48 2.43 5.03 -5.67
CA GLN A 48 2.25 5.26 -4.24
C GLN A 48 3.38 4.57 -3.47
N ILE A 49 3.96 5.27 -2.49
CA ILE A 49 5.06 4.79 -1.68
C ILE A 49 4.58 4.76 -0.24
N TYR A 50 4.65 3.59 0.40
CA TYR A 50 4.26 3.40 1.80
C TYR A 50 5.46 2.99 2.63
N LYS A 51 5.48 3.42 3.88
CA LYS A 51 6.41 2.93 4.90
C LYS A 51 5.60 2.42 6.07
N LYS A 52 5.77 1.15 6.43
CA LYS A 52 5.17 0.64 7.66
C LYS A 52 6.04 1.10 8.82
N GLU A 53 5.43 1.73 9.81
CA GLU A 53 6.08 1.95 11.09
C GLU A 53 6.14 0.61 11.83
N ALA A 54 7.35 0.12 12.05
CA ALA A 54 7.61 -1.06 12.86
C ALA A 54 8.07 -0.57 14.24
N TYR A 55 7.26 -0.83 15.25
CA TYR A 55 7.59 -0.56 16.64
C TYR A 55 8.08 -1.86 17.26
N VAL A 56 9.18 -1.79 18.02
CA VAL A 56 9.59 -2.92 18.85
C VAL A 56 8.51 -3.13 19.90
N MET A 57 7.87 -4.29 19.88
CA MET A 57 6.88 -4.68 20.86
C MET A 57 7.55 -5.57 21.91
N ASP A 58 7.25 -5.35 23.18
CA ASP A 58 7.57 -6.30 24.23
C ASP A 58 6.61 -7.50 24.18
N GLU A 59 6.94 -8.56 24.93
CA GLU A 59 6.09 -9.76 25.02
C GLU A 59 4.70 -9.45 25.59
N ALA A 60 4.57 -8.36 26.36
CA ALA A 60 3.31 -7.91 26.94
C ALA A 60 2.37 -7.26 25.89
N GLY A 61 2.92 -6.62 24.86
CA GLY A 61 2.18 -6.03 23.75
C GLY A 61 1.82 -7.01 22.63
N MET A 62 2.36 -8.24 22.65
CA MET A 62 1.95 -9.28 21.72
C MET A 62 0.63 -9.92 22.19
N THR A 63 -0.35 -10.01 21.30
CA THR A 63 -1.54 -10.84 21.57
C THR A 63 -1.07 -12.27 21.85
N PRO A 64 -1.48 -12.89 22.97
CA PRO A 64 -1.07 -14.25 23.28
C PRO A 64 -1.46 -15.17 22.12
N PRO A 65 -0.66 -16.20 21.80
CA PRO A 65 -0.98 -17.12 20.72
C PRO A 65 -2.39 -17.67 20.95
N PHE A 66 -3.21 -17.66 19.90
CA PHE A 66 -4.54 -18.26 19.95
C PHE A 66 -4.38 -19.74 20.29
N ARG A 67 -4.72 -20.12 21.53
CA ARG A 67 -4.78 -21.53 21.93
C ARG A 67 -5.99 -22.15 21.24
N VAL A 68 -5.75 -22.82 20.13
CA VAL A 68 -6.77 -23.69 19.52
C VAL A 68 -6.97 -24.90 20.44
N PRO A 69 -8.17 -25.11 21.02
CA PRO A 69 -8.38 -26.21 21.96
C PRO A 69 -8.25 -27.61 21.34
N THR A 70 -8.26 -27.71 20.01
CA THR A 70 -8.40 -28.97 19.28
C THR A 70 -7.09 -29.58 18.77
N LEU A 71 -5.95 -28.89 18.92
CA LEU A 71 -4.66 -29.39 18.43
C LEU A 71 -3.76 -29.79 19.60
N ASN A 72 -4.18 -30.80 20.34
CA ASN A 72 -3.25 -31.56 21.19
C ASN A 72 -2.51 -32.55 20.28
N TYR A 73 -1.26 -32.25 19.95
CA TYR A 73 -0.35 -33.26 19.42
C TYR A 73 -0.13 -34.29 20.53
N MET A 74 -0.68 -35.49 20.34
CA MET A 74 -0.26 -36.70 21.07
C MET A 74 1.19 -37.03 20.73
#